data_AF-A0A7C9ATN1-F1
#
_entry.id   AF-A0A7C9ATN1-F1
#
_cell.length_a   1.000
_cell.length_b   1.000
_cell.length_c   1.000
_cell.angle_alpha   90.00
_cell.angle_beta   90.00
_cell.angle_gamma   90.00
#
_symmetry.space_group_name_H-M   'P 1'
#
loop_
_entity.id
_entity.type
_entity.pdbx_description
1 polymer ?
#
loop_
_entity_poly.entity_id
_entity_poly.type
_entity_poly.pdbx_seq_one_letter_code
_entity_poly.pdbx_strand_id
1 'polypeptide(L)'
;DMADLNFLMCRAIENPGLTPSSSLRTSFISVFEDPVIDETNEKYNEMGIEDYVGCASVHGVGPSIAIFDTIRDGKLDCACVYPYPLHSREQMQELIDNMWKILIDCCE
;
A
#
# COMPACT_ATOMS: atom_id res chain seq x y z
N ASP A 1 11.97 -1.22 -26.58
CA ASP A 1 11.97 0.19 -26.15
C ASP A 1 11.28 0.27 -24.79
N MET A 2 11.60 1.23 -23.91
CA MET A 2 10.85 1.40 -22.65
C MET A 2 9.37 1.70 -22.92
N ALA A 3 9.07 2.32 -24.07
CA ALA A 3 7.70 2.50 -24.55
C ALA A 3 6.95 1.18 -24.75
N ASP A 4 7.59 0.14 -25.31
CA ASP A 4 6.94 -1.16 -25.55
C ASP A 4 6.66 -1.90 -24.23
N LEU A 5 7.60 -1.81 -23.27
CA LEU A 5 7.44 -2.42 -21.96
C LEU A 5 6.31 -1.75 -21.19
N ASN A 6 6.26 -0.41 -21.17
CA ASN A 6 5.18 0.34 -20.55
C ASN A 6 3.83 0.04 -21.21
N PHE A 7 3.78 -0.03 -22.54
CA PHE A 7 2.57 -0.41 -23.27
C PHE A 7 2.09 -1.82 -22.88
N LEU A 8 3.00 -2.80 -22.84
CA LEU A 8 2.67 -4.17 -22.47
C LEU A 8 2.17 -4.25 -21.01
N MET A 9 2.79 -3.51 -20.10
CA MET A 9 2.36 -3.39 -18.71
C MET A 9 0.98 -2.76 -18.60
N CYS A 10 0.69 -1.67 -19.32
CA CYS A 10 -0.64 -1.06 -19.38
C CYS A 10 -1.71 -2.05 -19.89
N ARG A 11 -1.41 -2.84 -20.91
CA ARG A 11 -2.34 -3.86 -21.41
C ARG A 11 -2.57 -5.00 -20.42
N ALA A 12 -1.53 -5.39 -19.68
CA ALA A 12 -1.65 -6.35 -18.58
C ALA A 12 -2.47 -5.79 -17.40
N ILE A 13 -2.30 -4.49 -17.10
CA ILE A 13 -3.08 -3.74 -16.10
C ILE A 13 -4.56 -3.72 -16.47
N GLU A 14 -4.89 -3.38 -17.73
CA GLU A 14 -6.26 -3.30 -18.24
C GLU A 14 -6.96 -4.67 -18.32
N ASN A 15 -6.19 -5.75 -18.41
CA ASN A 15 -6.71 -7.10 -18.62
C ASN A 15 -6.16 -8.06 -17.57
N PRO A 16 -6.47 -7.84 -16.28
CA PRO A 16 -5.85 -8.59 -15.20
C PRO A 16 -6.10 -10.10 -15.38
N GLY A 17 -7.28 -10.50 -15.88
CA GLY A 17 -7.61 -11.92 -16.12
C GLY A 17 -6.75 -12.65 -17.15
N LEU A 18 -5.99 -11.95 -18.00
CA LEU A 18 -5.22 -12.59 -19.08
C LEU A 18 -3.92 -13.24 -18.63
N THR A 19 -3.33 -12.81 -17.50
CA THR A 19 -2.29 -13.62 -16.84
C THR A 19 -2.36 -13.54 -15.31
N PRO A 20 -2.31 -14.67 -14.59
CA PRO A 20 -2.17 -14.71 -13.13
C PRO A 20 -0.90 -14.03 -12.60
N SER A 21 0.18 -14.06 -13.38
CA SER A 21 1.51 -13.63 -12.98
C SER A 21 1.73 -12.12 -13.12
N SER A 22 1.12 -11.45 -14.11
CA SER A 22 1.34 -10.03 -14.42
C SER A 22 0.47 -9.06 -13.62
N SER A 23 -0.42 -9.57 -12.77
CA SER A 23 -1.41 -8.78 -12.03
C SER A 23 -1.08 -8.65 -10.55
N LEU A 24 0.12 -9.07 -10.12
CA LEU A 24 0.51 -9.18 -8.70
C LEU A 24 -0.46 -10.02 -7.86
N ARG A 25 -1.39 -10.77 -8.48
CA ARG A 25 -2.39 -11.61 -7.82
C ARG A 25 -1.80 -12.73 -6.98
N THR A 26 -0.54 -13.09 -7.23
CA THR A 26 0.21 -14.08 -6.44
C THR A 26 1.08 -13.45 -5.36
N SER A 27 1.20 -12.12 -5.31
CA SER A 27 1.95 -11.44 -4.26
C SER A 27 1.13 -11.47 -2.97
N PHE A 28 1.76 -11.95 -1.90
CA PHE A 28 1.13 -11.98 -0.58
C PHE A 28 1.10 -10.57 0.03
N ILE A 29 2.21 -9.83 -0.13
CA ILE A 29 2.41 -8.46 0.36
C ILE A 29 3.08 -7.65 -0.76
N SER A 30 2.71 -6.38 -0.91
CA SER A 30 3.46 -5.39 -1.68
C SER A 30 3.77 -4.18 -0.79
N VAL A 31 4.96 -3.63 -0.93
CA VAL A 31 5.46 -2.44 -0.22
C VAL A 31 6.13 -1.54 -1.27
N PHE A 32 6.02 -0.23 -1.12
CA PHE A 32 6.72 0.73 -1.98
C PHE A 32 8.17 0.88 -1.51
N GLU A 33 9.12 0.99 -2.43
CA GLU A 33 10.54 1.15 -2.09
C GLU A 33 10.80 2.51 -1.44
N ASP A 34 10.21 3.57 -2.00
CA ASP A 34 10.34 4.92 -1.49
C ASP A 34 9.15 5.27 -0.59
N PRO A 35 9.38 5.63 0.68
CA PRO A 35 8.31 6.08 1.56
C PRO A 35 7.77 7.42 1.07
N VAL A 36 6.44 7.58 1.13
CA VAL A 36 5.82 8.88 0.85
C VAL A 36 6.08 9.81 2.03
N ILE A 37 6.69 10.97 1.79
CA ILE A 37 6.86 12.01 2.82
C ILE A 37 5.81 13.09 2.54
N ASP A 38 4.90 13.28 3.49
CA ASP A 38 3.84 14.28 3.43
C ASP A 38 3.94 15.23 4.63
N GLU A 39 4.35 16.46 4.36
CA GLU A 39 4.37 17.52 5.37
C GLU A 39 3.02 18.22 5.41
N THR A 40 2.62 18.70 6.59
CA THR A 40 1.35 19.41 6.80
C THR A 40 1.12 20.49 5.74
N ASN A 41 0.05 20.30 4.95
CA ASN A 41 -0.33 21.24 3.89
C ASN A 41 -1.49 22.12 4.38
N GLU A 42 -1.25 23.43 4.49
CA GLU A 42 -2.25 24.41 4.93
C GLU A 42 -3.53 24.35 4.08
N LYS A 43 -3.43 23.94 2.80
CA LYS A 43 -4.59 23.79 1.92
C LYS A 43 -5.53 22.65 2.33
N TYR A 44 -5.04 21.59 2.97
CA TYR A 44 -5.92 20.52 3.46
C TYR A 44 -6.83 21.04 4.57
N ASN A 45 -6.31 21.89 5.45
CA ASN A 45 -7.10 22.55 6.50
C ASN A 45 -8.15 23.49 5.90
N GLU A 46 -7.80 24.28 4.87
CA GLU A 46 -8.75 25.14 4.16
C GLU A 46 -9.90 24.34 3.50
N MET A 47 -9.62 23.11 3.07
CA MET A 47 -10.59 22.20 2.49
C MET A 47 -11.36 21.36 3.53
N GLY A 48 -11.03 21.47 4.82
CA GLY A 48 -11.62 20.68 5.89
C GLY A 48 -11.25 19.19 5.85
N ILE A 49 -10.11 18.84 5.25
CA ILE A 49 -9.61 17.46 5.23
C ILE A 49 -8.89 17.20 6.57
N GLU A 50 -9.49 16.34 7.39
CA GLU A 50 -8.94 15.98 8.71
C GLU A 50 -7.96 14.80 8.64
N ASP A 51 -8.22 13.84 7.75
CA ASP A 51 -7.37 12.68 7.52
C ASP A 51 -7.62 12.10 6.12
N TYR A 52 -6.61 11.44 5.57
CA TYR A 52 -6.70 10.72 4.31
C TYR A 52 -5.70 9.57 4.29
N VAL A 53 -5.91 8.59 3.42
CA VAL A 53 -4.95 7.49 3.22
C VAL A 53 -4.60 7.41 1.75
N GLY A 54 -3.30 7.45 1.44
CA GLY A 54 -2.79 7.24 0.09
C GLY A 54 -2.80 5.76 -0.26
N CYS A 55 -3.81 5.32 -1.03
CA CYS A 55 -3.87 3.95 -1.54
C CYS A 55 -3.51 3.94 -3.03
N ALA A 56 -2.26 3.61 -3.36
CA ALA A 56 -1.87 3.37 -4.74
C ALA A 56 -2.13 1.90 -5.11
N SER A 57 -3.25 1.62 -5.77
CA SER A 57 -3.42 0.35 -6.47
C SER A 57 -3.92 0.60 -7.88
N VAL A 58 -3.12 0.22 -8.87
CA VAL A 58 -3.49 0.31 -10.30
C VAL A 58 -4.52 -0.75 -10.67
N HIS A 59 -4.72 -1.75 -9.82
CA HIS A 59 -5.58 -2.89 -10.08
C HIS A 59 -6.61 -3.00 -8.95
N GLY A 60 -7.89 -3.16 -9.29
CA GLY A 60 -8.92 -3.65 -8.35
C GLY A 60 -8.66 -5.09 -7.85
N VAL A 61 -7.44 -5.59 -8.05
CA VAL A 61 -6.89 -6.83 -7.52
C VAL A 61 -5.45 -6.54 -7.08
N GLY A 62 -5.30 -6.08 -5.84
CA GLY A 62 -4.00 -5.85 -5.19
C GLY A 62 -3.47 -7.13 -4.52
N PRO A 63 -2.30 -7.07 -3.85
CA PRO A 63 -1.84 -8.15 -2.98
C PRO A 63 -2.91 -8.53 -1.96
N SER A 64 -2.82 -9.74 -1.43
CA SER A 64 -3.72 -10.20 -0.38
C SER A 64 -3.66 -9.29 0.86
N ILE A 65 -2.52 -8.62 1.10
CA ILE A 65 -2.34 -7.60 2.12
C ILE A 65 -1.55 -6.44 1.48
N ALA A 66 -2.05 -5.21 1.60
CA ALA A 66 -1.33 -4.01 1.19
C ALA A 66 -0.99 -3.16 2.41
N ILE A 67 0.27 -2.73 2.48
CA ILE A 67 0.79 -1.83 3.50
C ILE A 67 1.17 -0.53 2.79
N PHE A 68 0.57 0.58 3.20
CA PHE A 68 0.86 1.91 2.68
C PHE A 68 1.44 2.75 3.81
N ASP A 69 2.74 3.01 3.75
CA ASP A 69 3.43 3.87 4.70
C ASP A 69 3.51 5.32 4.20
N THR A 70 3.44 6.25 5.14
CA THR A 70 3.65 7.67 4.88
C THR A 70 4.34 8.28 6.10
N ILE A 71 5.36 9.09 5.90
CA ILE A 71 5.95 9.90 6.96
C ILE A 71 5.23 11.24 7.01
N ARG A 72 4.49 11.47 8.10
CA ARG A 72 3.73 12.71 8.37
C ARG A 72 4.32 13.44 9.55
N ASP A 73 4.78 14.66 9.34
CA ASP A 73 5.39 15.50 10.37
C ASP A 73 6.47 14.75 11.19
N GLY A 74 7.30 13.95 10.50
CA GLY A 74 8.36 13.14 11.10
C GLY A 74 7.90 11.85 11.82
N LYS A 75 6.63 11.46 11.67
CA LYS A 75 6.05 10.24 12.27
C LYS A 75 5.62 9.27 11.18
N LEU A 76 5.82 7.98 11.43
CA LEU A 76 5.30 6.92 10.57
C LEU A 76 3.79 6.78 10.76
N ASP A 77 3.06 7.01 9.68
CA ASP A 77 1.66 6.64 9.49
C ASP A 77 1.60 5.44 8.54
N CYS A 78 0.72 4.48 8.80
CA CYS A 78 0.69 3.22 8.06
C CYS A 78 -0.72 2.66 7.97
N ALA A 79 -1.20 2.45 6.74
CA ALA A 79 -2.49 1.83 6.47
C ALA A 79 -2.32 0.38 6.02
N CYS A 80 -3.04 -0.53 6.67
CA CYS A 80 -3.12 -1.94 6.31
C CYS A 80 -4.48 -2.24 5.67
N VAL A 81 -4.46 -2.58 4.38
CA VAL A 81 -5.67 -2.91 3.61
C VAL A 81 -5.63 -4.38 3.24
N TYR A 82 -6.70 -5.11 3.55
CA TYR A 82 -6.80 -6.55 3.30
C TYR A 82 -8.27 -6.95 3.03
N PRO A 83 -8.51 -7.99 2.21
CA PRO A 83 -9.85 -8.47 1.93
C PRO A 83 -10.40 -9.34 3.07
N TYR A 84 -11.55 -8.96 3.61
CA TYR A 84 -12.37 -9.81 4.45
C TYR A 84 -13.37 -10.61 3.58
N PRO A 85 -13.60 -11.91 3.80
CA PRO A 85 -13.14 -12.72 4.94
C PRO A 85 -11.85 -13.52 4.70
N LEU A 86 -11.05 -13.19 3.67
CA LEU A 86 -9.83 -13.95 3.36
C LEU A 86 -8.82 -13.88 4.51
N HIS A 87 -8.70 -12.72 5.16
CA HIS A 87 -8.00 -12.58 6.44
C HIS A 87 -8.95 -12.12 7.54
N SER A 88 -8.79 -12.68 8.74
CA SER A 88 -9.54 -12.21 9.91
C SER A 88 -8.94 -10.94 10.49
N ARG A 89 -9.74 -10.19 11.25
CA ARG A 89 -9.25 -9.00 11.96
C ARG A 89 -8.16 -9.37 12.96
N GLU A 90 -8.33 -10.49 13.66
CA GLU A 90 -7.41 -10.96 14.69
C GLU A 90 -6.05 -11.33 14.10
N GLN A 91 -6.04 -12.05 12.97
CA GLN A 91 -4.83 -12.41 12.25
C GLN A 91 -4.07 -11.16 11.77
N MET A 92 -4.79 -10.19 11.23
CA MET A 92 -4.17 -8.95 10.73
C MET A 92 -3.69 -8.05 11.86
N GLN A 93 -4.38 -8.03 13.01
CA GLN A 93 -3.93 -7.30 14.19
C GLN A 93 -2.62 -7.88 14.72
N GLU A 94 -2.51 -9.20 14.84
CA GLU A 94 -1.28 -9.86 15.28
C GLU A 94 -0.10 -9.56 14.34
N LEU A 95 -0.33 -9.57 13.02
CA LEU A 95 0.68 -9.19 12.03
C LEU A 95 1.20 -7.76 12.28
N ILE A 96 0.29 -6.81 12.45
CA ILE A 96 0.63 -5.39 12.65
C ILE A 96 1.35 -5.21 14.00
N ASP A 97 0.87 -5.81 15.08
CA ASP A 97 1.51 -5.72 16.39
C ASP A 97 2.96 -6.23 16.37
N ASN A 98 3.22 -7.32 15.64
CA ASN A 98 4.57 -7.85 15.48
C ASN A 98 5.46 -6.93 14.63
N MET A 99 4.91 -6.31 13.59
CA MET A 99 5.63 -5.31 12.78
C MET A 99 6.03 -4.10 13.63
N TRP A 100 5.11 -3.54 14.42
CA TRP A 100 5.40 -2.40 15.31
C TRP A 100 6.48 -2.72 16.33
N LYS A 101 6.46 -3.91 16.94
CA LYS A 101 7.52 -4.33 17.88
C LYS A 101 8.89 -4.29 17.21
N ILE A 102 9.04 -4.90 16.04
CA ILE A 102 10.31 -4.90 15.31
C ILE A 102 10.78 -3.48 15.01
N LEU A 103 9.88 -2.61 14.51
CA LEU A 103 10.23 -1.23 14.17
C LEU A 103 10.67 -0.41 15.38
N ILE A 104 10.01 -0.59 16.53
CA ILE A 104 10.39 0.09 17.79
C ILE A 104 11.71 -0.47 18.32
N ASP A 105 11.87 -1.79 18.36
CA ASP A 105 13.06 -2.46 18.90
C ASP A 105 14.31 -2.19 18.03
N CYS A 106 14.15 -1.98 16.71
CA CYS A 106 15.25 -1.60 15.81
C CYS A 106 15.68 -0.13 15.91
N CYS A 107 15.00 0.70 16.70
CA CYS A 107 15.37 2.10 16.93
C CYS A 107 16.34 2.30 18.12
N GLU A 108 16.79 1.21 18.77
CA GLU A 108 17.85 1.20 19.80
C GLU A 108 19.25 0.94 19.19
#